data_AF-A0A7W1ENH0-F1
#
_entry.id   AF-A0A7W1ENH0-F1
#
_cell.length_a   1.000
_cell.length_b   1.000
_cell.length_c   1.000
_cell.angle_alpha   90.00
_cell.angle_beta   90.00
_cell.angle_gamma   90.00
#
_symmetry.space_group_name_H-M   'P 1'
#
loop_
_entity.id
_entity.type
_entity.pdbx_description
1 polymer ?
#
loop_
_entity_poly.entity_id
_entity_poly.type
_entity_poly.pdbx_seq_one_letter_code
_entity_poly.pdbx_strand_id
1 'polypeptide(L)'
;MQRFVVVLLLCVASIRIDAQQPATDSLFRRARRQVGEGNGAAGRALVDSLLRSADQGTTAYGDALYWRGALAETAAQAERDYRRVIVEYPLSVYADDALLAIAELEQARGDRAGALQHLQRFVREHPASLARGIAALAAARLAFEQRDTRTGCAMITE
;
A
#
# COMPACT_ATOMS: atom_id res chain seq x y z
N MET A 1 -46.73 -8.80 -42.94
CA MET A 1 -45.96 -9.96 -42.41
C MET A 1 -44.52 -9.82 -42.85
N GLN A 2 -43.56 -10.26 -42.02
CA GLN A 2 -42.08 -10.14 -42.13
C GLN A 2 -41.49 -8.77 -41.80
N ARG A 3 -40.43 -8.62 -40.98
CA ARG A 3 -39.84 -9.40 -39.86
C ARG A 3 -38.79 -8.43 -39.28
N PHE A 4 -38.98 -7.92 -38.05
CA PHE A 4 -37.96 -7.10 -37.37
C PHE A 4 -36.75 -7.98 -37.04
N VAL A 5 -35.58 -7.66 -37.57
CA VAL A 5 -34.30 -8.26 -37.16
C VAL A 5 -33.72 -7.38 -36.06
N VAL A 6 -33.90 -7.79 -34.81
CA VAL A 6 -33.21 -7.22 -33.65
C VAL A 6 -31.84 -7.88 -33.58
N VAL A 7 -30.81 -7.16 -33.99
CA VAL A 7 -29.41 -7.56 -33.76
C VAL A 7 -29.07 -7.22 -32.32
N LEU A 8 -29.18 -8.20 -31.43
CA LEU A 8 -28.76 -8.09 -30.04
C LEU A 8 -27.22 -8.22 -30.01
N LEU A 9 -26.52 -7.10 -30.06
CA LEU A 9 -25.06 -7.03 -29.94
C LEU A 9 -24.70 -7.30 -28.47
N LEU A 10 -24.42 -8.57 -28.14
CA LEU A 10 -23.89 -8.98 -26.85
C LEU A 10 -22.43 -8.51 -26.74
N CYS A 11 -22.23 -7.32 -26.16
CA CYS A 11 -20.93 -6.91 -25.63
C CYS A 11 -20.58 -7.83 -24.46
N VAL A 12 -19.82 -8.89 -24.73
CA VAL A 12 -19.16 -9.68 -23.68
C VAL A 12 -18.03 -8.83 -23.13
N ALA A 13 -18.34 -7.97 -22.15
CA ALA A 13 -17.31 -7.36 -21.31
C ALA A 13 -16.55 -8.52 -20.64
N SER A 14 -15.35 -8.77 -21.12
CA SER A 14 -14.46 -9.77 -20.53
C SER A 14 -14.03 -9.26 -19.16
N ILE A 15 -14.75 -9.68 -18.13
CA ILE A 15 -14.30 -9.52 -16.74
C ILE A 15 -13.06 -10.40 -16.61
N ARG A 16 -11.87 -9.80 -16.71
CA ARG A 16 -10.65 -10.46 -16.23
C ARG A 16 -10.75 -10.46 -14.72
N ILE A 17 -11.24 -11.56 -14.16
CA ILE A 17 -11.10 -11.83 -12.73
C ILE A 17 -9.61 -12.03 -12.50
N ASP A 18 -8.98 -11.06 -11.85
CA ASP A 18 -7.57 -11.09 -11.50
C ASP A 18 -7.37 -12.11 -10.37
N ALA A 19 -7.26 -13.39 -10.72
CA ALA A 19 -7.20 -14.53 -9.79
C ALA A 19 -5.92 -14.55 -8.92
N GLN A 20 -5.02 -13.57 -9.09
CA GLN A 20 -3.71 -13.51 -8.45
C GLN A 20 -3.75 -12.98 -7.00
N GLN A 21 -4.77 -12.21 -6.63
CA GLN A 21 -4.88 -11.55 -5.31
C GLN A 21 -4.95 -12.53 -4.11
N PRO A 22 -5.87 -13.53 -4.07
CA PRO A 22 -6.00 -14.39 -2.91
C PRO A 22 -4.79 -15.32 -2.69
N ALA A 23 -4.07 -15.68 -3.76
CA ALA A 23 -2.87 -16.49 -3.67
C ALA A 23 -1.68 -15.70 -3.11
N THR A 24 -1.52 -14.45 -3.53
CA THR A 24 -0.47 -13.53 -3.06
C THR A 24 -0.59 -13.26 -1.56
N ASP A 25 -1.82 -12.97 -1.10
CA ASP A 25 -2.12 -12.76 0.32
C ASP A 25 -1.84 -14.01 1.18
N SER A 26 -2.05 -15.21 0.62
CA SER A 26 -1.75 -16.46 1.32
C SER A 26 -0.24 -16.68 1.52
N LEU A 27 0.58 -16.33 0.52
CA LEU A 27 2.03 -16.41 0.60
C LEU A 27 2.59 -15.37 1.58
N PHE A 28 2.08 -14.14 1.55
CA PHE A 28 2.49 -13.12 2.49
C PHE A 28 2.19 -13.51 3.94
N ARG A 29 0.99 -14.04 4.23
CA ARG A 29 0.65 -14.52 5.59
C ARG A 29 1.60 -15.61 6.07
N ARG A 30 1.98 -16.53 5.18
CA ARG A 30 2.98 -17.56 5.49
C ARG A 30 4.37 -16.94 5.76
N ALA A 31 4.79 -15.99 4.92
CA ALA A 31 6.06 -15.28 5.08
C ALA A 31 6.12 -14.55 6.42
N ARG A 32 5.08 -13.78 6.76
CA ARG A 32 4.97 -13.05 8.03
C ARG A 32 5.01 -13.98 9.25
N ARG A 33 4.36 -15.15 9.17
CA ARG A 33 4.44 -16.17 10.22
C ARG A 33 5.89 -16.66 10.43
N GLN A 34 6.61 -16.94 9.34
CA GLN A 34 8.03 -17.35 9.44
C GLN A 34 8.88 -16.26 10.10
N VAL A 35 8.68 -14.99 9.75
CA VAL A 35 9.37 -13.87 10.41
C VAL A 35 9.02 -13.81 11.91
N GLY A 36 7.74 -13.96 12.26
CA GLY A 36 7.28 -13.98 13.65
C GLY A 36 7.82 -15.16 14.47
N GLU A 37 8.12 -16.29 13.82
CA GLU A 37 8.77 -17.47 14.42
C GLU A 37 10.30 -17.31 14.54
N GLY A 38 10.85 -16.15 14.18
CA GLY A 38 12.30 -15.87 14.19
C GLY A 38 13.02 -16.31 12.91
N ASN A 39 12.31 -16.94 11.97
CA ASN A 39 12.85 -17.34 10.68
C ASN A 39 12.71 -16.22 9.63
N GLY A 40 13.35 -15.09 9.91
CA GLY A 40 13.32 -13.89 9.06
C GLY A 40 13.78 -14.16 7.62
N ALA A 41 14.84 -14.95 7.46
CA ALA A 41 15.40 -15.29 6.16
C ALA A 41 14.43 -16.12 5.30
N ALA A 42 13.78 -17.13 5.87
CA ALA A 42 12.79 -17.92 5.12
C ALA A 42 11.55 -17.10 4.78
N GLY A 43 11.09 -16.23 5.68
CA GLY A 43 10.00 -15.30 5.42
C GLY A 43 10.31 -14.38 4.22
N ARG A 44 11.48 -13.74 4.22
CA ARG A 44 11.92 -12.88 3.11
C ARG A 44 12.08 -13.65 1.80
N ALA A 45 12.65 -14.86 1.83
CA ALA A 45 12.82 -15.70 0.64
C ALA A 45 11.48 -16.04 -0.05
N LEU A 46 10.39 -16.19 0.71
CA LEU A 46 9.05 -16.39 0.15
C LEU A 46 8.56 -15.18 -0.63
N VAL A 47 8.78 -13.97 -0.11
CA VAL A 47 8.37 -12.73 -0.80
C VAL A 47 9.28 -12.41 -1.98
N ASP A 48 10.59 -12.72 -1.89
CA ASP A 48 11.48 -12.63 -3.03
C ASP A 48 11.09 -13.59 -4.16
N SER A 49 10.55 -14.76 -3.82
CA SER A 49 9.99 -15.69 -4.81
C SER A 49 8.75 -15.13 -5.48
N LEU A 50 7.85 -14.51 -4.71
CA LEU A 50 6.66 -13.84 -5.24
C LEU A 50 7.04 -12.75 -6.25
N LEU A 51 7.99 -11.89 -5.87
CA LEU A 51 8.44 -10.80 -6.75
C LEU A 51 9.09 -11.31 -8.03
N ARG A 52 9.88 -12.40 -7.96
CA ARG A 52 10.48 -13.02 -9.15
C ARG A 52 9.46 -13.67 -10.09
N SER A 53 8.30 -14.07 -9.57
CA SER A 53 7.21 -14.65 -10.35
C SER A 53 6.24 -13.63 -10.92
N ALA A 54 6.30 -12.37 -10.46
CA ALA A 54 5.46 -11.29 -10.96
C ALA A 54 6.13 -10.60 -12.15
N ASP A 55 5.34 -10.26 -13.16
CA ASP A 55 5.82 -9.54 -14.33
C ASP A 55 5.99 -8.05 -14.03
N GLN A 56 7.16 -7.48 -14.36
CA GLN A 56 7.41 -6.05 -14.19
C GLN A 56 6.39 -5.20 -14.96
N GLY A 57 6.00 -4.06 -14.40
CA GLY A 57 4.97 -3.18 -14.97
C GLY A 57 3.53 -3.61 -14.67
N THR A 58 3.30 -4.75 -14.00
CA THR A 58 1.97 -5.15 -13.52
C THR A 58 1.71 -4.66 -12.10
N THR A 59 0.44 -4.49 -11.74
CA THR A 59 0.03 -4.20 -10.35
C THR A 59 0.49 -5.29 -9.38
N ALA A 60 0.46 -6.56 -9.80
CA ALA A 60 0.96 -7.69 -9.01
C ALA A 60 2.44 -7.55 -8.64
N TYR A 61 3.26 -6.92 -9.49
CA TYR A 61 4.65 -6.62 -9.16
C TYR A 61 4.75 -5.52 -8.10
N GLY A 62 3.93 -4.47 -8.21
CA GLY A 62 3.79 -3.44 -7.16
C GLY A 62 3.36 -4.04 -5.82
N ASP A 63 2.38 -4.94 -5.84
CA ASP A 63 1.89 -5.65 -4.65
C ASP A 63 3.01 -6.49 -4.00
N ALA A 64 3.79 -7.20 -4.81
CA ALA A 64 4.94 -7.96 -4.33
C ALA A 64 6.05 -7.06 -3.76
N LEU A 65 6.28 -5.86 -4.33
CA LEU A 65 7.22 -4.89 -3.78
C LEU A 65 6.77 -4.39 -2.40
N TYR A 66 5.47 -4.09 -2.23
CA TYR A 66 4.93 -3.70 -0.93
C TYR A 66 5.21 -4.78 0.13
N TRP A 67 4.91 -6.04 -0.18
CA TRP A 67 5.19 -7.14 0.74
C TRP A 67 6.67 -7.33 1.04
N ARG A 68 7.56 -7.05 0.07
CA ARG A 68 9.02 -7.14 0.29
C ARG A 68 9.48 -6.04 1.23
N GLY A 69 8.95 -4.83 1.07
CA GLY A 69 9.17 -3.72 1.99
C GLY A 69 8.70 -4.04 3.41
N ALA A 70 7.52 -4.65 3.55
CA ALA A 70 6.92 -4.99 4.84
C ALA A 70 7.73 -6.02 5.66
N LEU A 71 8.50 -6.88 5.01
CA LEU A 71 9.37 -7.88 5.66
C LEU A 71 10.86 -7.57 5.51
N ALA A 72 11.20 -6.38 5.03
CA ALA A 72 12.57 -5.96 4.80
C ALA A 72 13.40 -6.04 6.10
N GLU A 73 14.69 -6.32 5.96
CA GLU A 73 15.59 -6.44 7.10
C GLU A 73 15.98 -5.07 7.68
N THR A 74 15.92 -4.04 6.85
CA THR A 74 16.31 -2.67 7.23
C THR A 74 15.27 -1.67 6.77
N ALA A 75 15.12 -0.57 7.52
CA ALA A 75 14.27 0.57 7.14
C ALA A 75 14.61 1.11 5.74
N ALA A 76 15.90 1.17 5.39
CA ALA A 76 16.35 1.65 4.08
C ALA A 76 15.93 0.73 2.93
N GLN A 77 15.87 -0.59 3.15
CA GLN A 77 15.32 -1.53 2.15
C GLN A 77 13.81 -1.34 2.00
N ALA A 78 13.09 -1.24 3.11
CA ALA A 78 11.64 -0.99 3.12
C ALA A 78 11.29 0.29 2.36
N GLU A 79 11.98 1.39 2.69
CA GLU A 79 11.77 2.71 2.07
C GLU A 79 11.99 2.69 0.55
N ARG A 80 13.01 1.97 0.07
CA ARG A 80 13.24 1.82 -1.37
C ARG A 80 12.08 1.11 -2.05
N ASP A 81 11.58 0.03 -1.47
CA ASP A 81 10.49 -0.73 -2.06
C ASP A 81 9.17 0.05 -2.04
N TYR A 82 8.83 0.68 -0.92
CA TYR A 82 7.63 1.52 -0.83
C TYR A 82 7.67 2.70 -1.80
N ARG A 83 8.82 3.38 -1.95
CA ARG A 83 8.95 4.44 -2.97
C ARG A 83 8.68 3.93 -4.38
N ARG A 84 9.15 2.72 -4.71
CA ARG A 84 8.87 2.13 -6.02
C ARG A 84 7.39 1.82 -6.20
N VAL A 85 6.71 1.30 -5.18
CA VAL A 85 5.24 1.11 -5.23
C VAL A 85 4.55 2.43 -5.57
N ILE A 86 4.89 3.51 -4.86
CA ILE A 86 4.23 4.82 -5.03
C ILE A 86 4.51 5.44 -6.41
N VAL A 87 5.76 5.36 -6.88
CA VAL A 87 6.20 6.07 -8.10
C VAL A 87 5.97 5.25 -9.36
N GLU A 88 6.30 3.96 -9.34
CA GLU A 88 6.25 3.08 -10.51
C GLU A 88 4.90 2.35 -10.61
N TYR A 89 4.20 2.11 -9.50
CA TYR A 89 2.98 1.30 -9.44
C TYR A 89 1.82 2.01 -8.71
N PRO A 90 1.44 3.24 -9.10
CA PRO A 90 0.42 4.02 -8.38
C PRO A 90 -0.99 3.40 -8.42
N LEU A 91 -1.22 2.39 -9.28
CA LEU A 91 -2.47 1.62 -9.35
C LEU A 91 -2.45 0.33 -8.52
N SER A 92 -1.35 0.03 -7.82
CA SER A 92 -1.31 -1.06 -6.84
C SER A 92 -2.34 -0.79 -5.74
N VAL A 93 -2.98 -1.85 -5.26
CA VAL A 93 -3.92 -1.74 -4.13
C VAL A 93 -3.23 -1.32 -2.84
N TYR A 94 -1.89 -1.43 -2.77
CA TYR A 94 -1.07 -1.03 -1.63
C TYR A 94 -0.34 0.30 -1.82
N ALA A 95 -0.64 1.06 -2.87
CA ALA A 95 0.02 2.36 -3.10
C ALA A 95 -0.20 3.33 -1.92
N ASP A 96 -1.42 3.37 -1.40
CA ASP A 96 -1.77 4.18 -0.22
C ASP A 96 -1.10 3.64 1.05
N ASP A 97 -1.10 2.32 1.26
CA ASP A 97 -0.44 1.70 2.41
C ASP A 97 1.07 1.93 2.40
N ALA A 98 1.70 1.93 1.22
CA ALA A 98 3.11 2.26 1.06
C ALA A 98 3.43 3.71 1.46
N LEU A 99 2.53 4.67 1.18
CA LEU A 99 2.67 6.06 1.65
C LEU A 99 2.63 6.14 3.17
N LEU A 100 1.71 5.42 3.81
CA LEU A 100 1.63 5.36 5.27
C LEU A 100 2.88 4.71 5.87
N ALA A 101 3.36 3.62 5.28
CA ALA A 101 4.56 2.94 5.74
C ALA A 101 5.81 3.84 5.63
N ILE A 102 5.91 4.72 4.62
CA ILE A 102 6.97 5.74 4.56
C ILE A 102 6.88 6.70 5.76
N ALA A 103 5.69 7.22 6.07
CA ALA A 103 5.52 8.09 7.22
C ALA A 103 5.87 7.38 8.54
N GLU A 104 5.52 6.11 8.69
CA GLU A 104 5.91 5.30 9.86
C GLU A 104 7.43 5.14 9.96
N LEU A 105 8.12 4.88 8.85
CA LEU A 105 9.59 4.81 8.81
C LEU A 105 10.24 6.15 9.19
N GLU A 106 9.65 7.26 8.76
CA GLU A 106 10.06 8.62 9.15
C GLU A 106 9.90 8.85 10.65
N GLN A 107 8.77 8.45 11.23
CA GLN A 107 8.57 8.50 12.67
C GLN A 107 9.59 7.64 13.43
N ALA A 108 9.84 6.41 12.95
CA ALA A 108 10.77 5.48 13.60
C ALA A 108 12.22 6.01 13.62
N ARG A 109 12.63 6.77 12.59
CA ARG A 109 13.94 7.44 12.54
C ARG A 109 13.97 8.83 13.18
N GLY A 110 12.87 9.27 13.80
CA GLY A 110 12.75 10.55 14.49
C GLY A 110 12.44 11.76 13.61
N ASP A 111 12.20 11.54 12.31
CA ASP A 111 11.81 12.58 11.34
C ASP A 111 10.30 12.88 11.44
N ARG A 112 9.90 13.44 12.60
CA ARG A 112 8.50 13.78 12.88
C ARG A 112 7.94 14.83 11.92
N ALA A 113 8.79 15.76 11.47
CA ALA A 113 8.38 16.83 10.56
C ALA A 113 8.08 16.28 9.16
N GLY A 114 8.96 15.42 8.62
CA GLY A 114 8.73 14.72 7.35
C GLY A 114 7.47 13.85 7.40
N ALA A 115 7.32 13.07 8.47
CA ALA A 115 6.14 12.22 8.66
C ALA A 115 4.84 13.04 8.68
N LEU A 116 4.79 14.13 9.45
CA LEU A 116 3.62 15.00 9.52
C LEU A 116 3.28 15.59 8.14
N GLN A 117 4.28 16.05 7.40
CA GLN A 117 4.07 16.59 6.05
C GLN A 117 3.48 15.55 5.10
N HIS A 118 4.01 14.32 5.09
CA HIS A 118 3.49 13.24 4.25
C HIS A 118 2.06 12.85 4.63
N LEU A 119 1.76 12.72 5.92
CA LEU A 119 0.42 12.36 6.40
C LEU A 119 -0.61 13.45 6.08
N GLN A 120 -0.28 14.73 6.29
CA GLN A 120 -1.17 15.83 5.92
C GLN A 120 -1.42 15.87 4.40
N ARG A 121 -0.40 15.58 3.60
CA ARG A 121 -0.54 15.48 2.15
C ARG A 121 -1.45 14.33 1.77
N PHE A 122 -1.26 13.16 2.39
CA PHE A 122 -2.11 11.99 2.19
C PHE A 122 -3.59 12.31 2.42
N VAL A 123 -3.92 12.93 3.56
CA VAL A 123 -5.31 13.29 3.91
C VAL A 123 -5.96 14.21 2.87
N ARG A 124 -5.18 15.12 2.27
CA ARG A 124 -5.66 16.05 1.23
C ARG A 124 -5.79 15.40 -0.15
N GLU A 125 -4.82 14.57 -0.54
CA GLU A 125 -4.71 14.04 -1.90
C GLU A 125 -5.46 12.71 -2.10
N HIS A 126 -5.79 12.01 -1.01
CA HIS A 126 -6.44 10.70 -1.04
C HIS A 126 -7.79 10.70 -0.28
N PRO A 127 -8.77 11.55 -0.67
CA PRO A 127 -10.03 11.73 0.07
C PRO A 127 -10.91 10.47 0.12
N ALA A 128 -10.79 9.58 -0.88
CA ALA A 128 -11.55 8.33 -0.97
C ALA A 128 -10.82 7.12 -0.36
N SER A 129 -9.59 7.29 0.14
CA SER A 129 -8.81 6.19 0.70
C SER A 129 -9.39 5.71 2.02
N LEU A 130 -9.48 4.39 2.19
CA LEU A 130 -9.82 3.78 3.48
C LEU A 130 -8.80 4.11 4.57
N ALA A 131 -7.57 4.45 4.18
CA ALA A 131 -6.48 4.79 5.08
C ALA A 131 -6.51 6.27 5.54
N ARG A 132 -7.38 7.12 4.97
CA ARG A 132 -7.41 8.57 5.25
C ARG A 132 -7.61 8.87 6.74
N GLY A 133 -8.54 8.20 7.41
CA GLY A 133 -8.77 8.41 8.85
C GLY A 133 -7.58 8.00 9.72
N ILE A 134 -6.87 6.93 9.33
CA ILE A 134 -5.65 6.48 10.01
C ILE A 134 -4.54 7.53 9.82
N ALA A 135 -4.37 8.02 8.60
CA ALA A 135 -3.40 9.06 8.29
C ALA A 135 -3.67 10.36 9.07
N ALA A 136 -4.94 10.77 9.13
CA ALA A 136 -5.38 11.95 9.85
C ALA A 136 -5.13 11.81 11.36
N LEU A 137 -5.45 10.66 11.94
CA LEU A 137 -5.17 10.39 13.35
C LEU A 137 -3.67 10.40 13.65
N ALA A 138 -2.83 9.82 12.77
CA ALA A 138 -1.38 9.84 12.91
C ALA A 138 -0.83 11.29 12.82
N ALA A 139 -1.31 12.08 11.86
CA ALA A 139 -0.94 13.49 11.73
C ALA A 139 -1.35 14.30 12.97
N ALA A 140 -2.55 14.07 13.50
CA ALA A 140 -3.03 14.74 14.70
C ALA A 140 -2.12 14.46 15.91
N ARG A 141 -1.76 13.19 16.12
CA ARG A 141 -0.85 12.77 17.20
C ARG A 141 0.51 13.46 17.09
N LEU A 142 1.12 13.44 15.91
CA LEU A 142 2.41 14.10 15.66
C LEU A 142 2.34 15.62 15.88
N ALA A 143 1.22 16.26 15.51
CA ALA A 143 1.03 17.68 15.73
C ALA A 143 0.91 18.01 17.23
N PHE A 144 0.16 17.22 18.00
CA PHE A 144 0.07 17.42 19.45
C PHE A 144 1.38 17.18 20.19
N GLU A 145 2.17 16.17 19.79
CA GLU A 145 3.53 15.96 20.33
C GLU A 145 4.42 17.20 20.17
N GLN A 146 4.23 17.94 19.07
CA GLN A 146 4.95 19.18 18.75
C GLN A 146 4.28 20.43 19.32
N ARG A 147 3.20 20.29 20.09
CA ARG A 147 2.36 21.38 20.63
C ARG A 147 1.68 22.25 19.56
N ASP A 148 1.56 21.75 18.33
CA ASP A 148 0.76 22.38 17.29
C ASP A 148 -0.71 21.97 17.44
N THR A 149 -1.39 22.61 18.40
CA THR A 149 -2.80 22.34 18.70
C THR A 149 -3.72 22.64 17.52
N ARG A 150 -3.39 23.66 16.71
CA ARG A 150 -4.20 24.05 15.56
C ARG A 150 -4.24 22.94 14.53
N THR A 151 -3.07 22.43 14.13
CA THR A 151 -2.99 21.32 13.20
C THR A 151 -3.58 20.05 13.79
N GLY A 152 -3.31 19.77 15.07
CA GLY A 152 -3.85 18.59 15.76
C GLY A 152 -5.39 18.54 15.72
N CYS A 153 -6.05 19.65 16.04
CA CYS A 153 -7.51 19.74 15.99
C CYS A 153 -8.06 19.63 14.56
N ALA A 154 -7.42 20.28 13.59
CA ALA A 154 -7.84 20.20 12.19
C ALA A 154 -7.79 18.76 11.66
N MET A 155 -6.76 18.00 12.01
CA MET A 155 -6.62 16.61 11.56
C MET A 155 -7.60 15.63 12.24
N ILE A 156 -8.16 15.95 13.42
CA ILE A 156 -9.17 15.08 14.05
C ILE A 156 -10.54 15.18 13.35
N THR A 157 -10.80 16.29 12.65
CA THR A 157 -12.08 16.52 11.96
C THR A 157 -12.16 15.92 10.56
N GLU A 158 -11.07 15.32 10.09
CA GLU A 158 -10.94 14.74 8.75
C GLU A 158 -11.47 13.30 8.69
#